data_AF-A0A196SME6-F1
#
_entry.id   AF-A0A196SME6-F1
#
_cell.length_a   1.000
_cell.length_b   1.000
_cell.length_c   1.000
_cell.angle_alpha   90.00
_cell.angle_beta   90.00
_cell.angle_gamma   90.00
#
_symmetry.space_group_name_H-M   'P 1'
#
loop_
_entity.id
_entity.type
_entity.pdbx_description
1 polymer ?
#
loop_
_entity_poly.entity_id
_entity_poly.type
_entity_poly.pdbx_seq_one_letter_code
_entity_poly.pdbx_strand_id
1 'polypeptide(L)'
;MILLLLITASCLAMNLKPLTPVTTAQKSFGNVNCGTFVSECWDNHKVITTLYGFVDGLPTDVDVAHNVWTDSTCKGDPAFHARIIGNVQGQMHGNTTHIYGDIMFSNCFMTFYDESYYSKWTCETAIERGKEYPAADLKCVDESGKDPISMYSTLASEVESIDFTFTENYLMHDTHPFYRTSYKGCSVTPQLGGLVILILVAFIALVTTGLFCIAKAARKSHSTRKDLAQNSLLNA
;
A
#
# COMPACT_ATOMS: atom_id res chain seq x y z
N MET A 1 43.71 11.53 -11.54
CA MET A 1 42.40 11.88 -12.15
C MET A 1 41.65 10.64 -12.67
N ILE A 2 41.79 9.47 -12.01
CA ILE A 2 41.10 8.20 -12.39
C ILE A 2 40.26 7.65 -11.21
N LEU A 3 40.46 8.16 -9.99
CA LEU A 3 39.75 7.70 -8.78
C LEU A 3 38.38 8.38 -8.56
N LEU A 4 38.03 9.43 -9.33
CA LEU A 4 36.76 10.14 -9.21
C LEU A 4 35.65 9.60 -10.14
N LEU A 5 35.99 8.73 -11.11
CA LEU A 5 35.05 8.23 -12.13
C LEU A 5 34.42 6.87 -11.78
N LEU A 6 34.86 6.22 -10.71
CA LEU A 6 34.33 4.91 -10.26
C LEU A 6 33.26 5.01 -9.16
N ILE A 7 32.96 6.21 -8.66
CA ILE A 7 31.94 6.42 -7.60
C ILE A 7 30.56 6.76 -8.20
N THR A 8 30.48 7.10 -9.49
CA THR A 8 29.20 7.49 -10.13
C THR A 8 28.42 6.35 -10.79
N ALA A 9 28.94 5.11 -10.77
CA ALA A 9 28.27 3.95 -11.37
C ALA A 9 27.71 2.93 -10.35
N SER A 10 27.79 3.22 -9.05
CA SER A 10 27.49 2.23 -8.00
C SER A 10 26.63 2.80 -6.87
N CYS A 11 25.53 3.48 -7.17
CA CYS A 11 24.47 3.71 -6.16
C CYS A 11 23.09 4.10 -6.73
N LEU A 12 22.77 3.73 -7.98
CA LEU A 12 21.37 3.77 -8.45
C LEU A 12 20.66 2.42 -8.39
N ALA A 13 21.29 1.40 -7.82
CA ALA A 13 20.56 0.28 -7.24
C ALA A 13 20.19 0.67 -5.81
N MET A 14 19.25 1.62 -5.67
CA MET A 14 18.42 1.64 -4.47
C MET A 14 17.83 0.23 -4.40
N ASN A 15 18.36 -0.60 -3.50
CA ASN A 15 17.70 -1.79 -3.03
C ASN A 15 16.40 -1.31 -2.36
N LEU A 16 15.40 -0.98 -3.18
CA LEU A 16 14.00 -1.01 -2.82
C LEU A 16 13.78 -2.46 -2.40
N LYS A 17 13.96 -2.73 -1.11
CA LYS A 17 13.42 -3.94 -0.52
C LYS A 17 11.95 -3.97 -0.95
N PRO A 18 11.47 -5.08 -1.53
CA PRO A 18 10.05 -5.20 -1.84
C PRO A 18 9.26 -4.85 -0.58
N LEU A 19 8.18 -4.08 -0.76
CA LEU A 19 7.27 -3.68 0.31
C LEU A 19 7.01 -4.89 1.21
N THR A 20 7.49 -4.85 2.44
CA THR A 20 7.28 -5.96 3.37
C THR A 20 5.83 -5.88 3.81
N PRO A 21 4.95 -6.83 3.44
CA PRO A 21 3.60 -6.84 3.98
C PRO A 21 3.68 -6.94 5.49
N VAL A 22 2.80 -6.21 6.18
CA VAL A 22 2.75 -6.25 7.64
C VAL A 22 2.33 -7.65 8.08
N THR A 23 3.31 -8.46 8.51
CA THR A 23 3.07 -9.72 9.22
C THR A 23 2.71 -9.35 10.66
N THR A 24 1.41 -9.29 10.88
CA THR A 24 0.68 -9.03 12.13
C THR A 24 1.52 -8.95 13.41
N ALA A 25 1.85 -7.74 13.82
CA ALA A 25 1.77 -7.35 15.23
C ALA A 25 0.68 -6.27 15.32
N GLN A 26 -0.55 -6.71 15.59
CA GLN A 26 -1.82 -5.97 15.62
C GLN A 26 -1.85 -4.72 16.53
N LYS A 27 -0.74 -4.44 17.26
CA LYS A 27 -0.70 -3.54 18.42
C LYS A 27 0.39 -2.47 18.34
N SER A 28 1.22 -2.43 17.29
CA SER A 28 2.34 -1.50 17.18
C SER A 28 2.06 -0.26 16.32
N PHE A 29 0.98 -0.29 15.55
CA PHE A 29 0.55 0.82 14.71
C PHE A 29 -0.67 1.42 15.40
N GLY A 30 -0.61 2.69 15.81
CA GLY A 30 -1.76 3.38 16.40
C GLY A 30 -2.89 3.57 15.38
N ASN A 31 -3.42 4.79 15.24
CA ASN A 31 -4.37 5.08 14.17
C ASN A 31 -3.67 5.00 12.81
N VAL A 32 -4.15 4.10 11.96
CA VAL A 32 -3.73 3.94 10.55
C VAL A 32 -4.93 3.89 9.63
N ASN A 33 -4.79 4.45 8.43
CA ASN A 33 -5.83 4.60 7.41
C ASN A 33 -5.81 3.51 6.32
N CYS A 34 -5.06 2.42 6.53
CA CYS A 34 -5.03 1.23 5.69
C CYS A 34 -5.56 0.02 6.45
N GLY A 35 -5.95 -1.05 5.75
CA GLY A 35 -6.49 -2.26 6.38
C GLY A 35 -7.80 -2.73 5.74
N THR A 36 -8.34 -3.84 6.23
CA THR A 36 -9.68 -4.32 5.87
C THR A 36 -10.67 -3.99 6.99
N PHE A 37 -11.79 -3.37 6.60
CA PHE A 37 -12.88 -2.94 7.46
C PHE A 37 -14.20 -3.55 6.96
N VAL A 38 -15.09 -3.92 7.87
CA VAL A 38 -16.36 -4.58 7.53
C VAL A 38 -17.50 -3.87 8.24
N SER A 39 -18.55 -3.52 7.49
CA SER A 39 -19.76 -2.93 8.04
C SER A 39 -20.56 -3.91 8.88
N GLU A 40 -21.53 -3.39 9.62
CA GLU A 40 -22.65 -4.21 10.09
C GLU A 40 -23.52 -4.66 8.92
N CYS A 41 -24.48 -5.56 9.19
CA CYS A 41 -25.48 -5.95 8.18
C CYS A 41 -26.43 -4.77 7.96
N TRP A 42 -26.52 -4.30 6.72
CA TRP A 42 -27.42 -3.23 6.32
C TRP A 42 -28.41 -3.78 5.32
N ASP A 43 -29.69 -3.73 5.68
CA ASP A 43 -30.74 -4.47 5.01
C ASP A 43 -30.32 -5.91 4.82
N ASN A 44 -29.84 -6.29 3.64
CA ASN A 44 -29.40 -7.63 3.28
C ASN A 44 -27.94 -7.71 2.84
N HIS A 45 -27.09 -6.72 3.12
CA HIS A 45 -25.71 -6.73 2.66
C HIS A 45 -24.70 -6.28 3.71
N LYS A 46 -23.45 -6.68 3.49
CA LYS A 46 -22.28 -6.18 4.22
C LYS A 46 -21.28 -5.64 3.22
N VAL A 47 -20.75 -4.48 3.56
CA VAL A 47 -19.70 -3.80 2.78
C VAL A 47 -18.36 -4.08 3.45
N ILE A 48 -17.41 -4.54 2.64
CA ILE A 48 -16.04 -4.84 3.03
C ILE A 48 -15.14 -3.85 2.29
N THR A 49 -14.47 -2.97 3.02
CA THR A 49 -13.57 -1.98 2.44
C THR A 49 -12.15 -2.34 2.80
N THR A 50 -11.29 -2.56 1.80
CA THR A 50 -9.84 -2.71 2.00
C THR A 50 -9.12 -1.51 1.41
N LEU A 51 -8.44 -0.75 2.27
CA LEU A 51 -7.60 0.38 1.88
C LEU A 51 -6.14 -0.07 1.86
N TYR A 52 -5.49 0.14 0.71
CA TYR A 52 -4.09 -0.20 0.49
C TYR A 52 -3.22 1.05 0.64
N GLY A 53 -2.11 0.96 1.35
CA GLY A 53 -1.22 2.10 1.53
C GLY A 53 -0.16 1.87 2.59
N PHE A 54 0.57 2.94 2.91
CA PHE A 54 1.55 2.94 3.98
C PHE A 54 0.90 3.29 5.32
N VAL A 55 1.38 2.68 6.40
CA VAL A 55 0.88 2.94 7.78
C VAL A 55 1.02 4.40 8.22
N ASP A 56 1.97 5.12 7.62
CA ASP A 56 2.27 6.54 7.86
C ASP A 56 1.91 7.44 6.68
N GLY A 57 1.25 6.89 5.65
CA GLY A 57 0.90 7.57 4.42
C GLY A 57 -0.61 7.71 4.21
N LEU A 58 -0.98 8.14 3.00
CA LEU A 58 -2.35 8.08 2.51
C LEU A 58 -2.56 6.79 1.70
N PRO A 59 -3.79 6.28 1.60
CA PRO A 59 -4.08 5.14 0.75
C PRO A 59 -3.77 5.43 -0.73
N THR A 60 -3.41 4.40 -1.48
CA THR A 60 -3.16 4.46 -2.93
C THR A 60 -4.28 3.79 -3.72
N ASP A 61 -4.88 2.75 -3.14
CA ASP A 61 -5.91 1.93 -3.79
C ASP A 61 -6.97 1.51 -2.78
N VAL A 62 -8.15 1.23 -3.29
CA VAL A 62 -9.29 0.75 -2.51
C VAL A 62 -9.95 -0.44 -3.21
N ASP A 63 -10.36 -1.41 -2.40
CA ASP A 63 -11.15 -2.55 -2.84
C ASP A 63 -12.39 -2.61 -1.96
N VAL A 64 -13.55 -2.29 -2.53
CA VAL A 64 -14.85 -2.31 -1.88
C VAL A 64 -15.56 -3.56 -2.34
N ALA A 65 -16.08 -4.36 -1.43
CA ALA A 65 -16.87 -5.54 -1.79
C ALA A 65 -18.20 -5.56 -1.07
N HIS A 66 -19.25 -5.93 -1.80
CA HIS A 66 -20.58 -6.15 -1.27
C HIS A 66 -20.83 -7.65 -1.23
N ASN A 67 -21.04 -8.18 -0.04
CA ASN A 67 -21.68 -9.49 0.13
C ASN A 67 -23.17 -9.23 0.32
N VAL A 68 -24.00 -9.84 -0.52
CA VAL A 68 -25.45 -9.61 -0.50
C VAL A 68 -26.16 -10.94 -0.27
N TRP A 69 -27.09 -10.95 0.66
CA TRP A 69 -27.92 -12.10 1.04
C TRP A 69 -29.35 -11.92 0.49
N THR A 70 -30.08 -13.03 0.43
CA THR A 70 -31.51 -13.04 0.05
C THR A 70 -32.42 -12.53 1.17
N ASP A 71 -31.93 -12.48 2.41
CA ASP A 71 -32.63 -11.96 3.58
C ASP A 71 -31.80 -10.93 4.36
N SER A 72 -32.43 -10.30 5.34
CA SER A 72 -31.84 -9.22 6.13
C SER A 72 -30.97 -9.67 7.31
N THR A 73 -30.66 -10.96 7.42
CA THR A 73 -29.88 -11.48 8.54
C THR A 73 -28.38 -11.38 8.30
N CYS A 74 -27.96 -11.32 7.03
CA CYS A 74 -26.56 -11.46 6.60
C CYS A 74 -25.83 -12.66 7.24
N LYS A 75 -26.53 -13.79 7.37
CA LYS A 75 -26.01 -15.05 7.93
C LYS A 75 -25.95 -16.12 6.86
N GLY A 76 -24.99 -17.04 7.02
CA GLY A 76 -24.74 -18.08 6.03
C GLY A 76 -24.03 -17.54 4.79
N ASP A 77 -24.12 -18.27 3.69
CA ASP A 77 -23.47 -17.91 2.44
C ASP A 77 -24.22 -16.76 1.75
N PRO A 78 -23.52 -15.74 1.23
CA PRO A 78 -24.16 -14.67 0.47
C PRO A 78 -24.74 -15.22 -0.84
N ALA A 79 -25.79 -14.60 -1.34
CA ALA A 79 -26.35 -14.88 -2.66
C ALA A 79 -25.36 -14.53 -3.78
N PHE A 80 -24.69 -13.38 -3.64
CA PHE A 80 -23.60 -12.98 -4.52
C PHE A 80 -22.58 -12.10 -3.80
N HIS A 81 -21.41 -11.98 -4.43
CA HIS A 81 -20.32 -11.09 -4.06
C HIS A 81 -20.03 -10.16 -5.22
N ALA A 82 -20.06 -8.85 -4.99
CA ALA A 82 -19.60 -7.85 -5.93
C ALA A 82 -18.31 -7.22 -5.39
N ARG A 83 -17.25 -7.21 -6.19
CA ARG A 83 -15.94 -6.64 -5.85
C ARG A 83 -15.66 -5.46 -6.76
N ILE A 84 -15.44 -4.29 -6.18
CA ILE A 84 -15.30 -3.01 -6.85
C ILE A 84 -13.90 -2.48 -6.54
N ILE A 85 -13.08 -2.32 -7.57
CA ILE A 85 -11.70 -1.87 -7.45
C ILE A 85 -11.65 -0.40 -7.81
N GLY A 86 -11.17 0.44 -6.88
CA GLY A 86 -10.96 1.87 -7.09
C GLY A 86 -9.49 2.26 -6.93
N ASN A 87 -9.10 3.30 -7.65
CA ASN A 87 -7.82 3.98 -7.42
C ASN A 87 -8.07 5.31 -6.71
N VAL A 88 -7.20 5.63 -5.75
CA VAL A 88 -7.27 6.87 -4.96
C VAL A 88 -5.94 7.63 -4.96
N GLN A 89 -4.98 7.19 -5.78
CA GLN A 89 -3.61 7.69 -5.75
C GLN A 89 -3.57 9.17 -6.16
N GLY A 90 -3.08 10.01 -5.25
CA GLY A 90 -2.96 11.45 -5.47
C GLY A 90 -4.27 12.22 -5.38
N GLN A 91 -5.40 11.55 -5.11
CA GLN A 91 -6.70 12.18 -4.89
C GLN A 91 -7.03 12.35 -3.41
N MET A 92 -6.38 11.57 -2.54
CA MET A 92 -6.60 11.63 -1.10
C MET A 92 -5.86 12.79 -0.45
N HIS A 93 -6.54 13.39 0.53
CA HIS A 93 -6.03 14.40 1.44
C HIS A 93 -6.22 13.96 2.90
N GLY A 94 -5.61 14.70 3.83
CA GLY A 94 -5.76 14.46 5.27
C GLY A 94 -4.54 13.79 5.91
N ASN A 95 -4.79 12.92 6.89
CA ASN A 95 -3.77 12.24 7.71
C ASN A 95 -4.23 10.82 8.10
N THR A 96 -3.57 10.18 9.07
CA THR A 96 -3.89 8.80 9.47
C THR A 96 -5.20 8.64 10.25
N THR A 97 -5.82 9.73 10.70
CA THR A 97 -7.08 9.73 11.47
C THR A 97 -8.27 10.25 10.68
N HIS A 98 -8.05 10.99 9.60
CA HIS A 98 -9.09 11.57 8.77
C HIS A 98 -8.57 11.72 7.34
N ILE A 99 -9.26 11.12 6.37
CA ILE A 99 -8.95 11.28 4.96
C ILE A 99 -10.21 11.64 4.19
N TYR A 100 -10.04 12.43 3.13
CA TYR A 100 -11.12 12.78 2.23
C TYR A 100 -10.56 12.96 0.82
N GLY A 101 -11.42 12.83 -0.18
CA GLY A 101 -11.03 12.90 -1.59
C GLY A 101 -11.94 12.06 -2.47
N ASP A 102 -11.52 11.86 -3.71
CA ASP A 102 -12.31 11.12 -4.70
C ASP A 102 -11.75 9.72 -4.95
N ILE A 103 -12.64 8.73 -5.00
CA ILE A 103 -12.38 7.39 -5.51
C ILE A 103 -12.83 7.35 -6.97
N MET A 104 -11.93 6.94 -7.86
CA MET A 104 -12.32 6.57 -9.22
C MET A 104 -12.41 5.05 -9.32
N PHE A 105 -13.62 4.52 -9.51
CA PHE A 105 -13.83 3.10 -9.67
C PHE A 105 -13.41 2.65 -11.07
N SER A 106 -12.58 1.61 -11.12
CA SER A 106 -12.01 1.08 -12.35
C SER A 106 -12.80 -0.10 -12.87
N ASN A 107 -13.04 -1.10 -12.02
CA ASN A 107 -13.65 -2.37 -12.39
C ASN A 107 -14.61 -2.84 -11.31
N CYS A 108 -15.68 -3.51 -11.73
CA CYS A 108 -16.56 -4.28 -10.86
C CYS A 108 -16.59 -5.73 -11.34
N PHE A 109 -16.42 -6.67 -10.42
CA PHE A 109 -16.50 -8.11 -10.65
C PHE A 109 -17.62 -8.71 -9.81
N MET A 110 -18.36 -9.67 -10.36
CA MET A 110 -19.45 -10.34 -9.67
C MET A 110 -19.22 -11.85 -9.62
N THR A 111 -19.52 -12.45 -8.49
CA THR A 111 -19.55 -13.89 -8.28
C THR A 111 -20.87 -14.28 -7.64
N PHE A 112 -21.58 -15.24 -8.22
CA PHE A 112 -22.88 -15.70 -7.73
C PHE A 112 -22.77 -17.05 -7.03
N TYR A 113 -23.44 -17.22 -5.88
CA TYR A 113 -23.37 -18.44 -5.08
C TYR A 113 -24.74 -19.08 -4.84
N ASP A 114 -25.83 -18.31 -4.89
CA ASP A 114 -27.20 -18.82 -4.75
C ASP A 114 -27.90 -18.81 -6.10
N GLU A 115 -28.12 -20.00 -6.66
CA GLU A 115 -28.84 -20.19 -7.93
C GLU A 115 -30.25 -19.60 -7.92
N SER A 116 -30.92 -19.61 -6.76
CA SER A 116 -32.29 -19.07 -6.66
C SER A 116 -32.35 -17.56 -6.90
N TYR A 117 -31.23 -16.86 -6.74
CA TYR A 117 -31.11 -15.42 -6.97
C TYR A 117 -31.15 -15.08 -8.46
N TYR A 118 -30.44 -15.87 -9.29
CA TYR A 118 -30.27 -15.59 -10.72
C TYR A 118 -31.02 -16.57 -11.64
N SER A 119 -31.68 -17.61 -11.10
CA SER A 119 -32.41 -18.60 -11.91
C SER A 119 -33.57 -18.03 -12.72
N LYS A 120 -34.04 -16.84 -12.35
CA LYS A 120 -35.13 -16.12 -13.03
C LYS A 120 -34.63 -15.20 -14.14
N TRP A 121 -33.31 -15.08 -14.30
CA TRP A 121 -32.71 -14.18 -15.26
C TRP A 121 -32.45 -14.91 -16.56
N THR A 122 -32.65 -14.20 -17.67
CA THR A 122 -32.19 -14.65 -18.99
C THR A 122 -30.92 -13.90 -19.31
N CYS A 123 -29.81 -14.62 -19.42
CA CYS A 123 -28.49 -14.06 -19.72
C CYS A 123 -27.95 -14.57 -21.06
N GLU A 124 -27.18 -13.74 -21.78
CA GLU A 124 -26.49 -14.16 -23.01
C GLU A 124 -25.48 -15.29 -22.73
N THR A 125 -24.79 -15.20 -21.60
CA THR A 125 -23.93 -16.26 -21.07
C THR A 125 -24.54 -16.81 -19.79
N ALA A 126 -24.67 -18.13 -19.68
CA ALA A 126 -25.17 -18.76 -18.47
C ALA A 126 -24.23 -18.48 -17.29
N ILE A 127 -24.82 -18.10 -16.15
CA ILE A 127 -24.09 -17.86 -14.90
C ILE A 127 -23.71 -19.20 -14.28
N GLU A 128 -22.41 -19.39 -14.04
CA GLU A 128 -21.87 -20.54 -13.33
C GLU A 128 -21.62 -20.16 -11.87
N ARG A 129 -22.08 -21.02 -10.96
CA ARG A 129 -21.90 -20.81 -9.52
C ARG A 129 -20.43 -20.71 -9.15
N GLY A 130 -20.06 -19.67 -8.41
CA GLY A 130 -18.72 -19.43 -7.89
C GLY A 130 -17.71 -18.92 -8.93
N LYS A 131 -18.13 -18.69 -10.18
CA LYS A 131 -17.28 -18.09 -11.21
C LYS A 131 -17.37 -16.56 -11.12
N GLU A 132 -16.22 -15.92 -11.26
CA GLU A 132 -16.09 -14.47 -11.27
C GLU A 132 -16.24 -13.93 -12.70
N TYR A 133 -17.00 -12.85 -12.85
CA TYR A 133 -17.28 -12.19 -14.12
C TYR A 133 -17.07 -10.68 -13.98
N PRO A 134 -16.53 -9.98 -14.99
CA PRO A 134 -16.68 -8.53 -15.07
C PRO A 134 -18.16 -8.16 -15.15
N ALA A 135 -18.64 -7.25 -14.29
CA ALA A 135 -20.05 -6.86 -14.24
C ALA A 135 -20.53 -6.27 -15.59
N ALA A 136 -19.64 -5.55 -16.29
CA ALA A 136 -19.93 -4.97 -17.60
C ALA A 136 -20.22 -6.02 -18.69
N ASP A 137 -19.70 -7.24 -18.54
CA ASP A 137 -19.84 -8.33 -19.52
C ASP A 137 -21.08 -9.19 -19.27
N LEU A 138 -21.69 -9.10 -18.08
CA LEU A 138 -22.92 -9.82 -17.74
C LEU A 138 -24.12 -9.12 -18.37
N LYS A 139 -24.61 -9.66 -19.50
CA LYS A 139 -25.84 -9.22 -20.16
C LYS A 139 -26.99 -10.10 -19.75
N CYS A 140 -27.74 -9.66 -18.73
CA CYS A 140 -28.88 -10.38 -18.16
C CYS A 140 -30.12 -9.50 -18.09
N VAL A 141 -31.30 -10.11 -18.21
CA VAL A 141 -32.60 -9.47 -17.97
C VAL A 141 -33.46 -10.30 -17.03
N ASP A 142 -34.21 -9.63 -16.16
CA ASP A 142 -35.24 -10.24 -15.31
C ASP A 142 -36.55 -10.51 -16.08
N GLU A 143 -37.56 -11.04 -15.39
CA GLU A 143 -38.89 -11.34 -15.96
C GLU A 143 -39.62 -10.09 -16.52
N SER A 144 -39.22 -8.88 -16.09
CA SER A 144 -39.74 -7.60 -16.58
C SER A 144 -38.89 -6.99 -17.70
N GLY A 145 -37.83 -7.67 -18.13
CA GLY A 145 -36.90 -7.20 -19.15
C GLY A 145 -35.89 -6.16 -18.65
N LYS A 146 -35.70 -6.02 -17.34
CA LYS A 146 -34.75 -5.07 -16.74
C LYS A 146 -33.43 -5.74 -16.37
N ASP A 147 -32.33 -5.00 -16.44
CA ASP A 147 -31.02 -5.46 -15.96
C ASP A 147 -30.99 -5.45 -14.41
N PRO A 148 -30.97 -6.63 -13.76
CA PRO A 148 -31.03 -6.75 -12.31
C PRO A 148 -29.72 -6.33 -11.62
N ILE A 149 -28.64 -6.17 -12.38
CA ILE A 149 -27.31 -5.79 -11.88
C ILE A 149 -26.80 -4.48 -12.49
N SER A 150 -27.71 -3.69 -13.07
CA SER A 150 -27.40 -2.41 -13.72
C SER A 150 -26.55 -1.47 -12.87
N MET A 151 -26.78 -1.45 -11.55
CA MET A 151 -25.96 -0.65 -10.63
C MET A 151 -24.48 -1.07 -10.65
N TYR A 152 -24.18 -2.35 -10.83
CA TYR A 152 -22.80 -2.86 -10.84
C TYR A 152 -22.15 -2.77 -12.21
N SER A 153 -22.93 -2.85 -13.29
CA SER A 153 -22.43 -2.78 -14.65
C SER A 153 -22.00 -1.36 -15.06
N THR A 154 -22.47 -0.32 -14.37
CA THR A 154 -22.10 1.09 -14.64
C THR A 154 -21.06 1.68 -13.69
N LEU A 155 -20.73 1.02 -12.58
CA LEU A 155 -19.79 1.54 -11.57
C LEU A 155 -18.38 1.84 -12.12
N ALA A 156 -17.95 1.12 -13.15
CA ALA A 156 -16.67 1.39 -13.79
C ALA A 156 -16.71 2.80 -14.43
N SER A 157 -15.83 3.69 -13.99
CA SER A 157 -15.74 5.13 -14.32
C SER A 157 -16.60 6.06 -13.47
N GLU A 158 -17.31 5.56 -12.45
CA GLU A 158 -17.92 6.44 -11.47
C GLU A 158 -16.87 7.01 -10.52
N VAL A 159 -17.09 8.27 -10.13
CA VAL A 159 -16.28 8.99 -9.15
C VAL A 159 -17.12 9.22 -7.92
N GLU A 160 -16.66 8.74 -6.77
CA GLU A 160 -17.32 8.90 -5.48
C GLU A 160 -16.41 9.72 -4.55
N SER A 161 -16.93 10.83 -4.04
CA SER A 161 -16.26 11.59 -3.00
C SER A 161 -16.47 10.92 -1.64
N ILE A 162 -15.38 10.70 -0.91
CA ILE A 162 -15.39 10.07 0.41
C ILE A 162 -14.87 11.02 1.48
N ASP A 163 -15.38 10.82 2.69
CA ASP A 163 -14.88 11.42 3.93
C ASP A 163 -14.85 10.33 5.01
N PHE A 164 -13.64 9.85 5.33
CA PHE A 164 -13.44 8.78 6.29
C PHE A 164 -12.70 9.26 7.52
N THR A 165 -13.24 8.92 8.69
CA THR A 165 -12.57 9.10 9.98
C THR A 165 -12.14 7.75 10.56
N PHE A 166 -10.90 7.64 11.02
CA PHE A 166 -10.33 6.42 11.55
C PHE A 166 -10.08 6.49 13.04
N THR A 167 -10.34 5.37 13.70
CA THR A 167 -9.81 5.04 15.01
C THR A 167 -8.94 3.78 14.91
N GLU A 168 -8.45 3.31 16.04
CA GLU A 168 -7.70 2.05 16.11
C GLU A 168 -8.53 0.89 15.57
N ASN A 169 -9.83 0.87 15.86
CA ASN A 169 -10.70 -0.28 15.65
C ASN A 169 -11.71 -0.14 14.51
N TYR A 170 -11.98 1.08 14.04
CA TYR A 170 -13.00 1.28 13.01
C TYR A 170 -12.69 2.44 12.07
N LEU A 171 -13.20 2.33 10.86
CA LEU A 171 -13.40 3.42 9.90
C LEU A 171 -14.85 3.89 10.01
N MET A 172 -15.06 5.19 10.11
CA MET A 172 -16.38 5.83 10.00
C MET A 172 -16.50 6.44 8.63
N HIS A 173 -17.59 6.13 7.95
CA HIS A 173 -18.07 6.85 6.76
C HIS A 173 -19.47 7.36 7.09
N ASP A 174 -19.69 8.67 7.01
CA ASP A 174 -20.89 9.32 7.53
C ASP A 174 -21.21 8.89 8.98
N THR A 175 -22.38 8.30 9.21
CA THR A 175 -22.85 7.79 10.51
C THR A 175 -22.61 6.29 10.69
N HIS A 176 -21.84 5.66 9.80
CA HIS A 176 -21.75 4.21 9.70
C HIS A 176 -20.36 3.68 10.07
N PRO A 177 -20.26 2.83 11.12
CA PRO A 177 -18.99 2.21 11.50
C PRO A 177 -18.69 0.97 10.66
N PHE A 178 -17.42 0.86 10.27
CA PHE A 178 -16.82 -0.32 9.67
C PHE A 178 -15.71 -0.82 10.59
N TYR A 179 -15.87 -2.02 11.12
CA TYR A 179 -14.93 -2.59 12.09
C TYR A 179 -13.72 -3.18 11.37
N ARG A 180 -12.53 -2.81 11.83
CA ARG A 180 -11.27 -3.36 11.33
C ARG A 180 -11.20 -4.85 11.65
N THR A 181 -11.03 -5.66 10.62
CA THR A 181 -10.86 -7.12 10.74
C THR A 181 -9.42 -7.55 10.49
N SER A 182 -8.65 -6.76 9.74
CA SER A 182 -7.23 -7.03 9.51
C SER A 182 -6.43 -5.79 9.10
N TYR A 183 -5.10 -5.90 9.14
CA TYR A 183 -4.16 -4.93 8.57
C TYR A 183 -3.73 -5.30 7.13
N LYS A 184 -4.47 -6.19 6.46
CA LYS A 184 -4.25 -6.50 5.05
C LYS A 184 -4.38 -5.21 4.23
N GLY A 185 -3.43 -4.96 3.33
CA GLY A 185 -3.34 -3.73 2.54
C GLY A 185 -2.39 -2.69 3.14
N CYS A 186 -2.01 -2.81 4.42
CA CYS A 186 -0.98 -1.96 5.01
C CYS A 186 0.44 -2.41 4.65
N SER A 187 1.28 -1.43 4.35
CA SER A 187 2.72 -1.57 4.18
C SER A 187 3.47 -0.63 5.12
N VAL A 188 4.69 -1.01 5.52
CA VAL A 188 5.59 -0.10 6.25
C VAL A 188 6.50 0.63 5.28
N THR A 189 6.66 1.94 5.45
CA THR A 189 7.66 2.70 4.70
C THR A 189 9.04 2.19 5.11
N PRO A 190 9.88 1.68 4.18
CA PRO A 190 11.22 1.28 4.54
C PRO A 190 11.97 2.52 5.05
N GLN A 191 12.40 2.50 6.31
CA GLN A 191 13.20 3.57 6.90
C GLN A 191 14.57 3.66 6.19
N LEU A 192 14.63 4.42 5.09
CA LEU A 192 15.88 4.74 4.39
C LEU A 192 16.82 5.59 5.27
N GLY A 193 16.28 6.31 6.26
CA GLY A 193 17.06 7.21 7.13
C GLY A 193 18.18 6.50 7.90
N GLY A 194 17.91 5.33 8.48
CA GLY A 194 18.93 4.60 9.26
C GLY A 194 20.10 4.12 8.40
N LEU A 195 19.81 3.67 7.18
CA LEU A 195 20.83 3.12 6.27
C LEU A 195 21.67 4.24 5.64
N VAL A 196 21.06 5.38 5.31
CA VAL A 196 21.78 6.57 4.84
C VAL A 196 22.67 7.14 5.95
N ILE A 197 22.19 7.24 7.19
CA ILE A 197 22.99 7.69 8.34
C ILE A 197 24.16 6.75 8.60
N LEU A 198 23.96 5.42 8.56
CA LEU A 198 25.03 4.43 8.72
C LEU A 198 26.11 4.57 7.63
N ILE A 199 25.70 4.74 6.37
CA ILE A 199 26.63 4.97 5.25
C ILE A 199 27.40 6.29 5.47
N LEU A 200 26.74 7.35 5.90
CA LEU A 200 27.37 8.65 6.14
C LEU A 200 28.41 8.56 7.28
N VAL A 201 28.06 7.89 8.38
CA VAL A 201 28.95 7.68 9.53
C VAL A 201 30.15 6.83 9.13
N ALA A 202 29.94 5.75 8.37
CA ALA A 202 31.03 4.91 7.85
C ALA A 202 31.97 5.69 6.92
N PHE A 203 31.42 6.56 6.06
CA PHE A 203 32.22 7.39 5.17
C PHE A 203 33.07 8.42 5.94
N ILE A 204 32.49 9.09 6.94
CA ILE A 204 33.22 10.04 7.81
C ILE A 204 34.34 9.32 8.57
N ALA A 205 34.09 8.11 9.08
CA ALA A 205 35.11 7.31 9.75
C ALA A 205 36.27 6.93 8.81
N LEU A 206 35.98 6.56 7.56
CA LEU A 206 37.00 6.25 6.55
C LEU A 206 37.83 7.48 6.15
N VAL A 207 37.19 8.64 5.98
CA VAL A 207 37.88 9.89 5.64
C VAL A 207 38.78 10.33 6.80
N THR A 208 38.29 10.30 8.03
CA THR A 208 39.06 10.72 9.21
C THR A 208 40.24 9.79 9.48
N THR A 209 40.05 8.47 9.37
CA THR A 209 41.16 7.50 9.49
C THR A 209 42.17 7.64 8.35
N GLY A 210 41.73 7.86 7.12
CA GLY A 210 42.60 8.13 5.97
C GLY A 210 43.45 9.39 6.16
N LEU A 211 42.83 10.50 6.55
CA LEU A 211 43.53 11.76 6.85
C LEU A 211 44.53 11.60 8.00
N PHE A 212 44.19 10.86 9.05
CA PHE A 212 45.09 10.58 10.16
C PHE A 212 46.31 9.75 9.71
N CYS A 213 46.10 8.73 8.88
CA CYS A 213 47.18 7.93 8.30
C CYS A 213 48.12 8.77 7.42
N ILE A 214 47.57 9.65 6.58
CA ILE A 214 48.35 10.57 5.74
C ILE A 214 49.15 11.55 6.61
N ALA A 215 48.52 12.14 7.63
CA ALA A 215 49.20 13.06 8.55
C ALA A 215 50.34 12.37 9.33
N LYS A 216 50.13 11.11 9.76
CA LYS A 216 51.15 10.31 10.44
C LYS A 216 52.32 9.95 9.51
N ALA A 217 52.02 9.60 8.25
CA ALA A 217 53.03 9.33 7.24
C ALA A 217 53.85 10.59 6.89
N ALA A 218 53.20 11.75 6.78
CA ALA A 218 53.85 13.04 6.54
C ALA A 218 54.79 13.44 7.69
N ARG A 219 54.36 13.25 8.95
CA ARG A 219 55.22 13.48 10.13
C ARG A 219 56.44 12.55 10.16
N LYS A 220 56.26 11.27 9.82
CA LYS A 220 57.36 10.30 9.74
C LYS A 220 58.38 10.69 8.67
N SER A 221 57.92 11.05 7.47
CA SER A 221 58.77 11.52 6.36
C SER A 221 59.57 12.78 6.72
N HIS A 222 58.93 13.75 7.40
CA HIS A 222 59.60 14.98 7.83
C HIS A 222 60.66 14.73 8.91
N SER A 223 60.45 13.77 9.82
CA SER A 223 61.46 13.34 10.79
C SER A 223 62.67 12.72 10.08
N THR A 224 62.44 11.75 9.19
CA THR A 224 63.53 11.08 8.45
C THR A 224 64.35 12.06 7.60
N ARG A 225 63.72 13.09 7.03
CA ARG A 225 64.41 14.12 6.25
C ARG A 225 65.28 15.05 7.10
N LYS A 226 64.87 15.33 8.35
CA LYS A 226 65.70 16.08 9.32
C LYS A 226 66.90 15.26 9.77
N ASP A 227 66.71 13.98 10.07
CA ASP A 227 67.79 13.08 10.50
C ASP A 227 68.84 12.89 9.39
N LEU A 228 68.42 12.80 8.11
CA LEU A 228 69.34 12.74 6.97
C LEU A 228 70.14 14.03 6.78
N ALA A 229 69.50 15.20 6.91
CA ALA A 229 70.16 16.50 6.77
C ALA A 229 71.13 16.79 7.92
N GLN A 230 70.84 16.30 9.12
CA GLN A 230 71.71 16.46 10.28
C GLN A 230 72.93 15.53 10.19
N ASN A 231 72.76 14.30 9.68
CA ASN A 231 73.88 13.37 9.45
C ASN A 231 74.78 13.75 8.26
N SER A 232 74.27 14.47 7.25
CA SER A 232 75.13 14.98 6.16
C SER A 232 76.01 16.16 6.58
N LEU A 233 75.60 16.93 7.60
CA LEU A 233 76.38 18.04 8.16
C LEU A 233 77.47 17.58 9.14
N LEU A 234 77.36 16.37 9.69
CA LEU A 234 78.35 15.78 10.60
C LEU A 234 79.46 15.00 9.87
N ASN A 235 79.30 14.73 8.57
CA ASN A 235 80.24 13.98 7.73
C ASN A 235 80.92 14.86 6.65
N ALA A 236 80.80 16.19 6.74
CA ALA A 236 81.47 17.18 5.90
C ALA A 236 82.44 18.00 6.75
#